data_AF-A0A251NSB7-F1
#
_entry.id   AF-A0A251NSB7-F1
#
_cell.length_a   1.000
_cell.length_b   1.000
_cell.length_c   1.000
_cell.angle_alpha   90.00
_cell.angle_beta   90.00
_cell.angle_gamma   90.00
#
_symmetry.space_group_name_H-M   'P 1'
#
loop_
_entity.id
_entity.type
_entity.pdbx_description
1 polymer ?
#
loop_
_entity_poly.entity_id
_entity_poly.type
_entity_poly.pdbx_seq_one_letter_code
_entity_poly.pdbx_strand_id
1 'polypeptide(L)'
;MGDGNPNRCYFTSDGNSYGFYNSSYGGENSNDQIYATGLCRGDIATDAYRRCLNDPTFELRRLCPNQKEALGFYDNCMLRYSNESIYGILQTRPLLYFMSMNNISTSKGPINSYSRWFSTQVCSLNHNISNFRTIYGLAQCSPDLSEQVCNECLVGAFGDILQCCYGREGGRVLNPSCTVRYESARFYDPTTVAPLPSPPIAMSSPPPSTNT
;
A
#
# COMPACT_ATOMS: atom_id res chain seq x y z
N MET A 1 -2.34 -0.30 -32.41
CA MET A 1 -3.28 -1.20 -31.73
C MET A 1 -2.49 -1.88 -30.63
N GLY A 2 -2.57 -1.35 -29.41
CA GLY A 2 -1.78 -1.82 -28.28
C GLY A 2 -2.72 -2.35 -27.20
N ASP A 3 -2.70 -3.66 -26.99
CA ASP A 3 -3.40 -4.33 -25.90
C ASP A 3 -2.72 -3.97 -24.58
N GLY A 4 -3.10 -2.81 -24.03
CA GLY A 4 -2.66 -2.36 -22.71
C GLY A 4 -3.37 -3.15 -21.64
N ASN A 5 -2.69 -4.12 -21.04
CA ASN A 5 -3.17 -4.83 -19.85
C ASN A 5 -3.50 -3.80 -18.74
N PRO A 6 -4.77 -3.70 -18.28
CA PRO A 6 -5.22 -2.67 -17.33
C PRO A 6 -4.81 -2.93 -15.87
N ASN A 7 -4.11 -4.03 -15.60
CA ASN A 7 -3.68 -4.42 -14.26
C ASN A 7 -2.16 -4.22 -14.14
N ARG A 8 -1.72 -3.26 -13.32
CA ARG A 8 -0.29 -2.99 -13.05
C ARG A 8 -0.01 -3.07 -11.56
N CYS A 9 0.86 -3.99 -11.17
CA CYS A 9 1.53 -4.06 -9.86
C CYS A 9 3.02 -3.78 -10.09
N TYR A 10 3.72 -3.10 -9.19
CA TYR A 10 5.15 -2.83 -9.37
C TYR A 10 5.94 -2.93 -8.07
N PHE A 11 7.16 -3.43 -8.19
CA PHE A 11 8.13 -3.48 -7.12
C PHE A 11 8.95 -2.18 -7.13
N THR A 12 9.02 -1.47 -6.02
CA THR A 12 10.09 -0.48 -5.81
C THR A 12 11.27 -1.22 -5.19
N SER A 13 12.06 -1.92 -6.02
CA SER A 13 13.25 -2.68 -5.60
C SER A 13 14.50 -1.82 -5.44
N ASP A 14 14.45 -0.56 -5.88
CA ASP A 14 15.57 0.34 -5.77
C ASP A 14 15.48 1.00 -4.39
N GLY A 15 16.49 0.80 -3.54
CA GLY A 15 16.57 1.32 -2.15
C GLY A 15 16.37 2.83 -1.95
N ASN A 16 15.94 3.56 -2.97
CA ASN A 16 15.23 4.82 -2.86
C ASN A 16 13.72 4.54 -2.79
N SER A 17 13.24 4.27 -1.58
CA SER A 17 11.82 4.12 -1.31
C SER A 17 11.12 5.49 -1.47
N TYR A 18 10.74 5.84 -2.71
CA TYR A 18 10.09 7.12 -3.02
C TYR A 18 8.81 7.25 -2.18
N GLY A 19 8.85 8.16 -1.21
CA GLY A 19 7.71 8.43 -0.32
C GLY A 19 7.78 7.75 1.05
N PHE A 20 8.73 6.85 1.33
CA PHE A 20 8.96 6.31 2.67
C PHE A 20 10.15 6.97 3.35
N TYR A 21 9.96 7.33 4.62
CA TYR A 21 10.94 8.02 5.44
C TYR A 21 10.95 7.37 6.81
N ASN A 22 12.13 7.08 7.34
CA ASN A 22 12.31 6.69 8.73
C ASN A 22 13.25 7.66 9.43
N SER A 23 13.07 7.85 10.73
CA SER A 23 13.94 8.69 11.54
C SER A 23 13.86 8.31 13.00
N SER A 24 14.98 8.38 13.71
CA SER A 24 15.03 8.19 15.15
C SER A 24 15.56 9.43 15.85
N TYR A 25 15.05 9.69 17.05
CA TYR A 25 15.52 10.72 17.96
C TYR A 25 15.84 10.09 19.32
N GLY A 26 16.75 10.72 20.08
CA GLY A 26 17.25 10.19 21.34
C GLY A 26 18.41 9.22 21.15
N GLY A 27 19.27 9.11 22.16
CA GLY A 27 20.37 8.14 22.15
C GLY A 27 19.84 6.72 22.10
N GLU A 28 20.58 5.82 21.47
CA GLU A 28 20.25 4.39 21.46
C GLU A 28 20.15 3.87 22.90
N ASN A 29 19.07 3.16 23.22
CA ASN A 29 18.75 2.68 24.57
C ASN A 29 18.50 3.80 25.61
N SER A 30 18.22 5.03 25.17
CA SER A 30 17.76 6.09 26.07
C SER A 30 16.25 6.01 26.31
N ASN A 31 15.81 6.48 27.48
CA ASN A 31 14.37 6.61 27.80
C ASN A 31 13.64 7.62 26.89
N ASP A 32 14.40 8.43 26.15
CA ASP A 32 13.91 9.44 25.21
C ASP A 32 14.01 8.97 23.75
N GLN A 33 14.33 7.69 23.51
CA GLN A 33 14.43 7.15 22.16
C GLN A 33 13.03 7.07 21.52
N ILE A 34 12.89 7.67 20.35
CA ILE A 34 11.67 7.68 19.55
C ILE A 34 12.00 7.25 18.13
N TYR A 35 11.15 6.39 17.57
CA TYR A 35 11.20 5.92 16.19
C TYR A 35 10.02 6.51 15.43
N ALA A 36 10.25 6.95 14.20
CA ALA A 36 9.22 7.53 13.35
C ALA A 36 9.31 6.97 11.93
N THR A 37 8.14 6.74 11.33
CA THR A 37 7.99 6.41 9.91
C THR A 37 6.95 7.32 9.27
N GLY A 38 7.25 7.80 8.07
CA GLY A 38 6.29 8.45 7.18
C GLY A 38 6.23 7.72 5.85
N LEU A 39 5.03 7.47 5.35
CA LEU A 39 4.80 6.73 4.12
C LEU A 39 3.78 7.45 3.25
N CYS A 40 4.20 7.94 2.10
CA CYS A 40 3.32 8.49 1.08
C CYS A 40 2.75 7.38 0.21
N ARG A 41 1.59 7.64 -0.40
CA ARG A 41 0.97 6.76 -1.39
C ARG A 41 1.83 6.75 -2.64
N GLY A 42 2.14 5.56 -3.17
CA GLY A 42 3.15 5.40 -4.23
C GLY A 42 2.81 6.02 -5.60
N ASP A 43 1.59 6.53 -5.78
CA ASP A 43 1.07 7.16 -6.99
C ASP A 43 1.04 8.70 -6.92
N ILE A 44 1.51 9.33 -5.85
CA ILE A 44 1.56 10.80 -5.80
C ILE A 44 2.85 11.35 -6.42
N ALA A 45 2.77 12.53 -7.03
CA ALA A 45 3.92 13.17 -7.66
C ALA A 45 5.01 13.52 -6.63
N THR A 46 6.27 13.54 -7.07
CA THR A 46 7.44 13.73 -6.20
C THR A 46 7.45 15.05 -5.43
N ASP A 47 6.88 16.10 -6.02
CA ASP A 47 6.71 17.43 -5.42
C ASP A 47 5.58 17.48 -4.37
N ALA A 48 4.71 16.47 -4.32
CA ALA A 48 3.63 16.33 -3.34
C ALA A 48 4.08 15.60 -2.06
N TYR A 49 5.18 14.83 -2.08
CA TYR A 49 5.65 14.05 -0.92
C TYR A 49 5.91 14.91 0.32
N ARG A 50 6.60 16.04 0.16
CA ARG A 50 6.90 16.95 1.27
C ARG A 50 5.64 17.51 1.93
N ARG A 51 4.67 17.93 1.13
CA ARG A 51 3.38 18.42 1.63
C ARG A 51 2.61 17.32 2.34
N CYS A 52 2.67 16.09 1.83
CA CYS A 52 2.02 14.97 2.48
C CYS A 52 2.52 14.74 3.90
N LEU A 53 3.81 14.91 4.19
CA LEU A 53 4.33 14.59 5.52
C LEU A 53 4.29 15.79 6.47
N ASN A 54 4.43 17.02 5.97
CA ASN A 54 4.54 18.21 6.81
C ASN A 54 3.25 18.53 7.57
N ASP A 55 2.12 18.70 6.87
CA ASP A 55 0.87 19.13 7.52
C ASP A 55 0.36 18.06 8.51
N PRO A 56 0.34 16.77 8.13
CA PRO A 56 0.09 15.67 9.06
C PRO A 56 0.99 15.64 10.29
N THR A 57 2.28 15.97 10.17
CA THR A 57 3.19 15.96 11.33
C THR A 57 2.76 16.99 12.36
N PHE A 58 2.36 18.19 11.92
CA PHE A 58 1.86 19.24 12.80
C PHE A 58 0.55 18.80 13.49
N GLU A 59 -0.41 18.28 12.70
CA GLU A 59 -1.71 17.85 13.24
C GLU A 59 -1.58 16.68 14.21
N LEU A 60 -0.77 15.66 13.89
CA LEU A 60 -0.60 14.50 14.75
C LEU A 60 -0.02 14.88 16.11
N ARG A 61 0.97 15.79 16.14
CA ARG A 61 1.53 16.32 17.39
C ARG A 61 0.52 17.18 18.16
N ARG A 62 -0.33 17.93 17.47
CA ARG A 62 -1.38 18.74 18.09
C ARG A 62 -2.47 17.88 18.73
N LEU A 63 -2.86 16.79 18.08
CA LEU A 63 -3.87 15.84 18.59
C LEU A 63 -3.33 14.92 19.68
N CYS A 64 -2.03 14.61 19.65
CA CYS A 64 -1.38 13.68 20.58
C CYS A 64 -0.20 14.34 21.33
N PRO A 65 -0.40 15.43 22.09
CA PRO A 65 0.69 16.27 22.60
C PRO A 65 1.61 15.58 23.62
N ASN A 66 1.10 14.61 24.37
CA ASN A 66 1.81 13.91 25.44
C ASN A 66 1.91 12.39 25.22
N GLN A 67 1.60 11.91 24.02
CA GLN A 67 1.64 10.48 23.71
C GLN A 67 3.03 10.09 23.23
N LYS A 68 3.52 8.95 23.71
CA LYS A 68 4.80 8.36 23.27
C LYS A 68 4.67 7.60 21.95
N GLU A 69 3.44 7.33 21.53
CA GLU A 69 3.12 6.75 20.24
C GLU A 69 1.91 7.44 19.61
N ALA A 70 1.91 7.53 18.28
CA ALA A 70 0.73 7.91 17.53
C ALA A 70 0.80 7.36 16.11
N LEU A 71 -0.36 7.20 15.50
CA LEU A 71 -0.55 6.75 14.13
C LEU A 71 -1.62 7.61 13.48
N GLY A 72 -1.29 8.26 12.37
CA GLY A 72 -2.20 9.06 11.57
C GLY A 72 -2.28 8.53 10.14
N PHE A 73 -3.50 8.28 9.66
CA PHE A 73 -3.77 7.97 8.27
C PHE A 73 -4.41 9.18 7.58
N TYR A 74 -3.83 9.57 6.46
CA TYR A 74 -4.26 10.69 5.61
C TYR A 74 -4.44 10.15 4.18
N ASP A 75 -5.21 10.85 3.34
CA ASP A 75 -5.60 10.32 2.02
C ASP A 75 -4.42 9.93 1.12
N ASN A 76 -3.27 10.59 1.31
CA ASN A 76 -2.06 10.40 0.51
C ASN A 76 -0.87 9.91 1.33
N CYS A 77 -0.98 9.76 2.66
CA CYS A 77 0.15 9.35 3.51
C CYS A 77 -0.26 8.80 4.87
N MET A 78 0.67 8.10 5.49
CA MET A 78 0.62 7.61 6.85
C MET A 78 1.81 8.17 7.63
N LEU A 79 1.58 8.57 8.88
CA LEU A 79 2.62 8.95 9.83
C LEU A 79 2.50 8.12 11.08
N ARG A 80 3.62 7.67 11.61
CA ARG A 80 3.68 6.92 12.85
C ARG A 80 4.92 7.28 13.64
N TYR A 81 4.78 7.40 14.96
CA TYR A 81 5.92 7.38 15.87
C TYR A 81 5.63 6.50 17.09
N SER A 82 6.68 6.00 17.73
CA SER A 82 6.60 5.22 18.97
C SER A 82 7.92 5.32 19.75
N ASN A 83 7.87 5.07 21.05
CA ASN A 83 9.05 4.86 21.90
C ASN A 83 9.57 3.41 21.86
N GLU A 84 8.88 2.52 21.15
CA GLU A 84 9.37 1.18 20.82
C GLU A 84 9.83 1.14 19.36
N SER A 85 10.71 0.18 19.03
CA SER A 85 11.12 0.00 17.64
C SER A 85 9.91 -0.39 16.79
N ILE A 86 9.79 0.23 15.60
CA ILE A 86 8.68 0.00 14.67
C ILE A 86 9.16 -0.44 13.28
N TYR A 87 10.48 -0.54 13.08
CA TYR A 87 11.06 -0.82 11.77
C TYR A 87 11.11 -2.32 11.47
N GLY A 88 10.59 -2.72 10.31
CA GLY A 88 10.60 -4.10 9.84
C GLY A 88 9.69 -5.03 10.64
N ILE A 89 8.77 -4.48 11.42
CA ILE A 89 7.87 -5.23 12.31
C ILE A 89 6.49 -5.31 11.69
N LEU A 90 5.97 -6.54 11.54
CA LEU A 90 4.58 -6.75 11.16
C LEU A 90 3.66 -6.30 12.29
N GLN A 91 2.85 -5.30 12.01
CA GLN A 91 1.88 -4.74 12.94
C GLN A 91 0.57 -4.45 12.22
N THR A 92 -0.43 -5.28 12.51
CA THR A 92 -1.79 -5.20 11.93
C THR A 92 -2.77 -4.42 12.82
N ARG A 93 -2.30 -3.88 13.96
CA ARG A 93 -3.10 -3.12 14.93
C ARG A 93 -2.45 -1.77 15.28
N PRO A 94 -3.23 -0.69 15.47
CA PRO A 94 -4.69 -0.64 15.37
C PRO A 94 -5.18 -0.84 13.93
N LEU A 95 -6.36 -1.41 13.78
CA LEU A 95 -7.01 -1.68 12.49
C LEU A 95 -8.17 -0.70 12.34
N LEU A 96 -8.15 0.10 11.28
CA LEU A 96 -9.25 0.99 10.93
C LEU A 96 -9.85 0.54 9.60
N TYR A 97 -11.17 0.56 9.50
CA TYR A 97 -11.85 0.32 8.25
C TYR A 97 -12.88 1.42 7.96
N PHE A 98 -13.04 1.73 6.68
CA PHE A 98 -14.01 2.69 6.18
C PHE A 98 -14.77 2.05 5.03
N MET A 99 -16.06 2.34 4.91
CA MET A 99 -16.94 1.67 3.96
C MET A 99 -17.84 2.70 3.31
N SER A 100 -18.12 2.54 2.03
CA SER A 100 -19.15 3.35 1.37
C SER A 100 -20.51 3.07 2.00
N MET A 101 -21.31 4.11 2.19
CA MET A 101 -22.72 3.97 2.58
C MET A 101 -23.58 3.45 1.44
N ASN A 102 -23.09 3.55 0.20
CA ASN A 102 -23.78 3.03 -0.97
C ASN A 102 -23.50 1.54 -1.17
N ASN A 103 -24.56 0.83 -1.53
CA ASN A 103 -24.48 -0.56 -1.95
C ASN A 103 -24.28 -0.64 -3.46
N ILE A 104 -23.56 -1.66 -3.89
CA ILE A 104 -23.59 -2.10 -5.27
C ILE A 104 -24.95 -2.76 -5.47
N SER A 105 -25.75 -2.25 -6.41
CA SER A 105 -27.16 -2.63 -6.67
C SER A 105 -27.37 -4.09 -7.10
N THR A 106 -26.31 -4.88 -7.17
CA THR A 106 -26.33 -6.29 -7.57
C THR A 106 -25.73 -7.13 -6.44
N SER A 107 -26.52 -8.08 -5.92
CA SER A 107 -26.25 -8.88 -4.71
C SER A 107 -25.07 -9.87 -4.81
N LYS A 108 -24.23 -9.75 -5.83
CA LYS A 108 -23.00 -10.54 -6.00
C LYS A 108 -21.83 -9.57 -6.03
N GLY A 109 -21.42 -9.11 -4.85
CA GLY A 109 -20.23 -8.27 -4.70
C GLY A 109 -19.01 -9.00 -5.28
N PRO A 110 -18.17 -8.34 -6.10
CA PRO A 110 -17.05 -8.97 -6.80
C PRO A 110 -15.82 -9.18 -5.90
N ILE A 111 -16.00 -9.30 -4.58
CA ILE A 111 -14.85 -9.35 -3.67
C ILE A 111 -14.13 -10.70 -3.73
N ASN A 112 -14.85 -11.77 -4.07
CA ASN A 112 -14.27 -13.12 -4.15
C ASN A 112 -13.22 -13.27 -5.28
N SER A 113 -13.24 -12.39 -6.30
CA SER A 113 -12.27 -12.40 -7.39
C SER A 113 -10.97 -11.64 -7.07
N TYR A 114 -10.89 -10.86 -5.99
CA TYR A 114 -9.68 -10.10 -5.64
C TYR A 114 -8.58 -10.94 -5.00
N SER A 115 -8.93 -12.10 -4.41
CA SER A 115 -8.02 -12.99 -3.68
C SER A 115 -6.85 -13.54 -4.49
N ARG A 116 -6.91 -13.47 -5.83
CA ARG A 116 -5.94 -14.13 -6.73
C ARG A 116 -4.84 -13.23 -7.30
N TRP A 117 -4.83 -11.93 -6.99
CA TRP A 117 -4.14 -10.93 -7.84
C TRP A 117 -3.15 -9.98 -7.16
N PHE A 118 -2.91 -10.10 -5.85
CA PHE A 118 -2.12 -9.12 -5.11
C PHE A 118 -0.93 -9.75 -4.41
N SER A 119 0.05 -10.14 -5.20
CA SER A 119 1.41 -10.22 -4.70
C SER A 119 2.08 -8.88 -5.02
N THR A 120 2.28 -8.08 -3.97
CA THR A 120 3.28 -6.98 -3.84
C THR A 120 2.93 -5.58 -4.39
N GLN A 121 3.53 -4.57 -3.76
CA GLN A 121 3.12 -3.15 -3.57
C GLN A 121 2.56 -2.37 -4.79
N VAL A 122 1.59 -1.48 -4.49
CA VAL A 122 0.80 -0.58 -5.37
C VAL A 122 0.30 -1.23 -6.65
N CYS A 123 -0.75 -2.03 -6.51
CA CYS A 123 -1.52 -2.52 -7.66
C CYS A 123 -2.64 -1.54 -8.00
N SER A 124 -2.58 -0.95 -9.20
CA SER A 124 -3.72 -0.26 -9.84
C SER A 124 -4.49 -1.28 -10.67
N LEU A 125 -5.76 -1.51 -10.34
CA LEU A 125 -6.64 -2.38 -11.12
C LEU A 125 -7.80 -1.60 -11.75
N ASN A 126 -8.10 -1.93 -13.00
CA ASN A 126 -9.36 -1.59 -13.65
C ASN A 126 -10.00 -2.88 -14.16
N HIS A 127 -10.98 -3.40 -13.41
CA HIS A 127 -11.71 -4.60 -13.80
C HIS A 127 -13.12 -4.23 -14.29
N ASN A 128 -13.40 -4.49 -15.56
CA ASN A 128 -14.74 -4.40 -16.13
C ASN A 128 -15.45 -5.73 -15.87
N ILE A 129 -16.33 -5.77 -14.87
CA ILE A 129 -17.16 -6.95 -14.64
C ILE A 129 -18.30 -6.86 -15.67
N SER A 130 -18.64 -7.95 -16.35
CA SER A 130 -19.70 -8.05 -17.37
C SER A 130 -21.01 -7.32 -16.99
N ASN A 131 -21.29 -6.15 -17.59
CA ASN A 131 -22.40 -5.21 -17.30
C ASN A 131 -22.29 -4.36 -16.00
N PHE A 132 -21.11 -4.22 -15.41
CA PHE A 132 -20.92 -3.55 -14.12
C PHE A 132 -19.96 -2.36 -14.20
N ARG A 133 -20.02 -1.51 -13.17
CA ARG A 133 -19.12 -0.37 -12.95
C ARG A 133 -17.68 -0.85 -12.71
N THR A 134 -16.71 -0.16 -13.29
CA THR A 134 -15.29 -0.33 -12.96
C THR A 134 -15.05 -0.12 -11.47
N ILE A 135 -14.25 -1.00 -10.86
CA ILE A 135 -13.69 -0.79 -9.52
C ILE A 135 -12.20 -0.52 -9.64
N TYR A 136 -11.76 0.50 -8.93
CA TYR A 136 -10.36 0.90 -8.78
C TYR A 136 -9.86 0.43 -7.43
N GLY A 137 -8.71 -0.25 -7.40
CA GLY A 137 -8.08 -0.74 -6.19
C GLY A 137 -6.65 -0.23 -6.04
N LEU A 138 -6.20 -0.06 -4.79
CA LEU A 138 -4.81 0.21 -4.42
C LEU A 138 -4.49 -0.53 -3.12
N ALA A 139 -3.36 -1.22 -3.11
CA ALA A 139 -2.82 -1.92 -1.94
C ALA A 139 -1.37 -1.47 -1.72
N GLN A 140 -1.00 -1.16 -0.48
CA GLN A 140 0.33 -0.65 -0.17
C GLN A 140 0.83 -1.20 1.16
N CYS A 141 2.03 -1.76 1.17
CA CYS A 141 2.76 -2.16 2.37
C CYS A 141 3.79 -1.11 2.77
N SER A 142 4.17 -1.12 4.04
CA SER A 142 5.34 -0.40 4.53
C SER A 142 6.64 -0.99 3.91
N PRO A 143 7.50 -0.16 3.26
CA PRO A 143 8.67 -0.66 2.53
C PRO A 143 9.80 -1.26 3.36
N ASP A 144 9.76 -1.10 4.68
CA ASP A 144 10.67 -1.74 5.63
C ASP A 144 10.34 -3.21 5.91
N LEU A 145 9.23 -3.73 5.37
CA LEU A 145 8.84 -5.13 5.49
C LEU A 145 9.43 -5.96 4.34
N SER A 146 9.72 -7.24 4.64
CA SER A 146 10.05 -8.21 3.59
C SER A 146 8.83 -8.50 2.71
N GLU A 147 9.07 -9.00 1.50
CA GLU A 147 8.01 -9.35 0.55
C GLU A 147 6.99 -10.34 1.14
N GLN A 148 7.50 -11.37 1.83
CA GLN A 148 6.67 -12.39 2.47
C GLN A 148 5.76 -11.79 3.54
N VAL A 149 6.31 -10.93 4.40
CA VAL A 149 5.57 -10.27 5.48
C VAL A 149 4.57 -9.26 4.92
N CYS A 150 4.92 -8.53 3.87
CA CYS A 150 3.99 -7.66 3.16
C CYS A 150 2.79 -8.46 2.61
N ASN A 151 3.04 -9.59 1.95
CA ASN A 151 1.99 -10.44 1.41
C ASN A 151 1.06 -10.97 2.51
N GLU A 152 1.62 -11.43 3.63
CA GLU A 152 0.86 -11.85 4.80
C GLU A 152 -0.09 -10.74 5.29
N CYS A 153 0.41 -9.51 5.42
CA CYS A 153 -0.40 -8.36 5.82
C CYS A 153 -1.55 -8.09 4.84
N LEU A 154 -1.26 -8.09 3.53
CA LEU A 154 -2.26 -7.81 2.49
C LEU A 154 -3.36 -8.88 2.47
N VAL A 155 -3.00 -10.16 2.57
CA VAL A 155 -3.98 -11.26 2.66
C VAL A 155 -4.92 -11.05 3.84
N GLY A 156 -4.38 -10.68 5.02
CA GLY A 156 -5.18 -10.33 6.19
C GLY A 156 -6.13 -9.15 5.92
N ALA A 157 -5.60 -8.05 5.38
CA ALA A 157 -6.39 -6.85 5.07
C ALA A 157 -7.51 -7.12 4.05
N PHE A 158 -7.32 -8.03 3.10
CA PHE A 158 -8.39 -8.46 2.20
C PHE A 158 -9.46 -9.30 2.90
N GLY A 159 -9.06 -10.15 3.85
CA GLY A 159 -9.99 -10.82 4.76
C GLY A 159 -10.87 -9.81 5.50
N ASP A 160 -10.27 -8.73 6.00
CA ASP A 160 -10.99 -7.64 6.65
C ASP A 160 -11.94 -6.91 5.68
N ILE A 161 -11.52 -6.67 4.42
CA ILE A 161 -12.39 -6.09 3.37
C ILE A 161 -13.62 -6.96 3.12
N LEU A 162 -13.45 -8.28 3.06
CA LEU A 162 -14.55 -9.22 2.88
C LEU A 162 -15.53 -9.20 4.05
N GLN A 163 -15.08 -8.86 5.25
CA GLN A 163 -15.93 -8.78 6.44
C GLN A 163 -16.61 -7.42 6.61
N CYS A 164 -15.86 -6.32 6.48
CA CYS A 164 -16.42 -4.98 6.65
C CYS A 164 -17.30 -4.60 5.46
N CYS A 165 -16.77 -4.79 4.26
CA CYS A 165 -17.11 -3.93 3.14
C CYS A 165 -17.82 -4.72 2.02
N TYR A 166 -18.29 -5.94 2.33
CA TYR A 166 -18.98 -6.78 1.37
C TYR A 166 -20.19 -6.09 0.73
N GLY A 167 -20.22 -6.05 -0.59
CA GLY A 167 -21.30 -5.44 -1.37
C GLY A 167 -21.33 -3.90 -1.35
N ARG A 168 -20.33 -3.24 -0.75
CA ARG A 168 -20.22 -1.77 -0.76
C ARG A 168 -19.51 -1.27 -2.01
N GLU A 169 -19.88 -0.07 -2.49
CA GLU A 169 -19.25 0.56 -3.66
C GLU A 169 -17.77 0.92 -3.43
N GLY A 170 -17.34 0.99 -2.17
CA GLY A 170 -15.98 1.31 -1.78
C GLY A 170 -15.69 0.83 -0.37
N GLY A 171 -14.42 0.60 -0.08
CA GLY A 171 -13.95 0.12 1.20
C GLY A 171 -12.46 0.38 1.40
N ARG A 172 -12.07 0.64 2.64
CA ARG A 172 -10.69 0.84 3.07
C ARG A 172 -10.41 -0.01 4.29
N VAL A 173 -9.25 -0.63 4.34
CA VAL A 173 -8.67 -1.25 5.53
C VAL A 173 -7.28 -0.66 5.70
N LEU A 174 -7.01 -0.12 6.89
CA LEU A 174 -5.79 0.60 7.23
C LEU A 174 -5.20 -0.01 8.50
N ASN A 175 -3.95 -0.47 8.40
CA ASN A 175 -3.15 -0.87 9.54
C ASN A 175 -1.70 -0.37 9.36
N PRO A 176 -0.86 -0.39 10.41
CA PRO A 176 0.50 0.15 10.33
C PRO A 176 1.40 -0.49 9.27
N SER A 177 1.19 -1.75 8.93
CA SER A 177 2.05 -2.48 7.99
C SER A 177 1.54 -2.47 6.56
N CYS A 178 0.22 -2.37 6.35
CA CYS A 178 -0.37 -2.31 5.03
C CYS A 178 -1.76 -1.66 5.01
N THR A 179 -2.10 -1.14 3.84
CA THR A 179 -3.39 -0.51 3.56
C THR A 179 -3.98 -1.08 2.28
N VAL A 180 -5.30 -1.22 2.24
CA VAL A 180 -6.07 -1.64 1.07
C VAL A 180 -7.22 -0.67 0.89
N ARG A 181 -7.41 -0.16 -0.32
CA ARG A 181 -8.54 0.70 -0.69
C ARG A 181 -9.10 0.26 -2.03
N TYR A 182 -10.42 0.18 -2.11
CA TYR A 182 -11.12 0.09 -3.39
C TYR A 182 -12.28 1.08 -3.45
N GLU A 183 -12.59 1.57 -4.64
CA GLU A 183 -13.66 2.53 -4.89
C GLU A 183 -14.21 2.34 -6.32
N SER A 184 -15.46 2.72 -6.56
CA SER A 184 -16.06 2.78 -7.90
C SER A 184 -15.57 3.98 -8.73
N ALA A 185 -15.11 5.04 -8.07
CA ALA A 185 -14.48 6.20 -8.70
C ALA A 185 -12.95 6.11 -8.60
N ARG A 186 -12.24 6.50 -9.66
CA ARG A 186 -10.78 6.53 -9.66
C ARG A 186 -10.27 7.55 -8.63
N PHE A 187 -9.30 7.14 -7.81
CA PHE A 187 -8.73 7.97 -6.74
C PHE A 187 -7.20 8.09 -6.78
N TYR A 188 -6.56 7.52 -7.80
CA TYR A 188 -5.12 7.53 -8.01
C TYR A 188 -4.79 7.86 -9.46
N ASP A 189 -3.56 8.33 -9.71
CA ASP A 189 -3.05 8.57 -11.06
C ASP A 189 -2.29 7.32 -11.55
N PRO A 190 -2.72 6.67 -12.66
CA PRO A 190 -2.02 5.50 -13.18
C PRO A 190 -0.70 5.84 -13.91
N THR A 191 -0.43 7.11 -14.20
CA THR A 191 0.77 7.55 -14.95
C THR A 191 1.99 7.81 -14.07
N THR A 192 1.76 8.06 -12.79
CA THR A 192 2.80 8.21 -11.75
C THR A 192 3.25 6.86 -11.19
N VAL A 193 2.50 5.79 -11.49
CA VAL A 193 2.84 4.41 -11.18
C VAL A 193 3.92 3.92 -12.16
N ALA A 194 5.13 3.71 -11.66
CA ALA A 194 6.28 3.26 -12.47
C ALA A 194 5.99 1.93 -13.19
N PRO A 195 6.47 1.72 -14.43
CA PRO A 195 6.31 0.45 -15.14
C PRO A 195 7.05 -0.69 -14.44
N LEU A 196 6.53 -1.92 -14.53
CA LEU A 196 7.24 -3.14 -14.13
C LEU A 196 8.64 -3.19 -14.79
N PRO A 197 9.70 -3.62 -14.07
CA PRO A 197 10.90 -4.08 -14.71
C PRO A 197 10.53 -5.20 -15.69
N SER A 198 10.98 -5.11 -16.94
CA SER A 198 10.86 -6.22 -17.87
C SER A 198 11.48 -7.48 -17.24
N PRO A 199 10.86 -8.67 -17.36
CA PRO A 199 11.49 -9.89 -16.88
C PRO A 199 12.89 -10.01 -17.49
N PRO A 200 13.90 -10.45 -16.72
CA PRO A 200 15.23 -10.65 -17.26
C PRO A 200 15.13 -11.55 -18.47
N ILE A 201 15.65 -11.09 -19.62
CA ILE A 201 15.77 -11.91 -20.82
C ILE A 201 16.54 -13.15 -20.37
N ALA A 202 15.88 -14.30 -20.39
CA ALA A 202 16.55 -15.57 -20.16
C ALA A 202 17.67 -15.63 -21.19
N MET A 203 18.91 -15.48 -20.74
CA MET A 203 20.08 -15.77 -21.56
C MET A 203 19.93 -17.22 -21.98
N SER A 204 19.55 -17.41 -23.25
CA SER A 204 19.64 -18.69 -23.92
C SER A 204 21.02 -19.25 -23.65
N SER A 205 21.08 -20.41 -23.01
CA SER A 205 22.30 -21.17 -22.80
C SER A 205 23.06 -21.28 -24.13
N PRO A 206 24.40 -21.12 -24.13
CA PRO A 206 25.18 -21.33 -25.34
C PRO A 206 24.98 -22.77 -25.85
N PRO A 207 24.97 -22.99 -27.17
CA PRO A 207 24.78 -24.32 -27.74
C PRO A 207 25.87 -25.27 -27.24
N PRO A 208 25.56 -26.57 -27.06
CA PRO A 208 26.53 -27.54 -26.63
C PRO A 208 27.67 -27.61 -27.65
N SER A 209 28.90 -27.49 -27.15
CA SER A 209 30.11 -27.73 -27.93
C SER A 209 30.11 -29.17 -28.43
N THR A 210 29.93 -29.36 -29.73
CA THR A 210 30.26 -30.61 -30.41
C THR A 210 31.77 -30.81 -30.34
N ASN A 211 32.22 -31.66 -29.42
CA ASN A 211 33.53 -32.28 -29.53
C ASN A 211 33.46 -33.33 -30.64
N THR A 212 34.23 -33.12 -31.69
CA THR A 212 34.69 -34.17 -32.63
C THR A 212 36.18 -34.00 -32.78
#